data_AF-A0A1T5CKX3-F1
#
_entry.id   AF-A0A1T5CKX3-F1
#
_cell.length_a   1.000
_cell.length_b   1.000
_cell.length_c   1.000
_cell.angle_alpha   90.00
_cell.angle_beta   90.00
_cell.angle_gamma   90.00
#
_symmetry.space_group_name_H-M   'P 1'
#
loop_
_entity.id
_entity.type
_entity.pdbx_description
1 polymer ?
#
loop_
_entity_poly.entity_id
_entity_poly.type
_entity_poly.pdbx_seq_one_letter_code
_entity_poly.pdbx_strand_id
1 'polypeptide(L)'
;MRKFAITLTAASALALGACQSPEADRVEDQAEAQAEAIDSQADAMPEGAAKEALEKKADIVEEQGEEKANAMDDNGEIAPSETGVGDTQQ
;
A
#
# COMPACT_ATOMS: atom_id res chain seq x y z
N MET A 1 4.82 -28.07 7.73
CA MET A 1 3.64 -27.52 8.44
C MET A 1 4.01 -26.24 9.15
N ARG A 2 3.78 -25.08 8.52
CA ARG A 2 3.47 -23.81 9.18
C ARG A 2 2.57 -23.07 8.21
N LYS A 3 1.27 -23.08 8.51
CA LYS A 3 0.26 -22.35 7.76
C LYS A 3 0.44 -20.89 8.15
N PHE A 4 1.14 -20.10 7.35
CA PHE A 4 1.03 -18.65 7.42
C PHE A 4 -0.16 -18.28 6.56
N ALA A 5 -1.35 -18.46 7.13
CA ALA A 5 -2.46 -17.61 6.73
C ALA A 5 -2.05 -16.22 7.19
N ILE A 6 -1.39 -15.47 6.31
CA ILE A 6 -1.27 -14.03 6.48
C ILE A 6 -2.69 -13.56 6.31
N THR A 7 -3.38 -13.44 7.43
CA THR A 7 -4.57 -12.62 7.54
C THR A 7 -4.17 -11.26 6.97
N LEU A 8 -4.64 -10.95 5.76
CA LEU A 8 -4.84 -9.59 5.31
C LEU A 8 -5.61 -8.90 6.44
N THR A 9 -4.89 -8.21 7.32
CA THR A 9 -5.48 -7.13 8.09
C THR A 9 -5.66 -5.97 7.11
N ALA A 10 -6.64 -6.14 6.23
CA ALA A 10 -7.27 -5.05 5.50
C ALA A 10 -8.08 -4.23 6.50
N ALA A 11 -7.39 -3.55 7.42
CA ALA A 11 -8.02 -2.73 8.45
C ALA A 11 -7.01 -1.82 9.15
N SER A 12 -6.52 -0.78 8.46
CA SER A 12 -6.26 0.51 9.11
C SER A 12 -5.92 1.69 8.17
N ALA A 13 -6.56 1.82 7.00
CA ALA A 13 -6.50 3.09 6.24
C ALA A 13 -7.88 3.68 5.86
N LEU A 14 -8.97 2.92 5.94
CA LEU A 14 -10.31 3.43 5.61
C LEU A 14 -10.94 4.37 6.68
N ALA A 15 -10.15 4.87 7.65
CA ALA A 15 -10.62 5.84 8.64
C ALA A 15 -10.05 7.26 8.44
N LEU A 16 -9.23 7.50 7.40
CA LEU A 16 -8.74 8.83 7.03
C LEU A 16 -9.17 9.30 5.64
N GLY A 17 -10.09 8.60 4.96
CA GLY A 17 -10.69 9.05 3.68
C GLY A 17 -11.51 10.36 3.75
N ALA A 18 -11.35 11.14 4.82
CA ALA A 18 -11.84 12.50 4.95
C ALA A 18 -10.69 13.53 5.16
N CYS A 19 -9.44 13.10 5.09
CA CYS A 19 -8.25 13.94 5.22
C CYS A 19 -7.50 14.13 3.91
N GLN A 20 -7.54 13.17 2.97
CA GLN A 20 -6.83 13.27 1.69
C GLN A 20 -7.55 14.12 0.64
N SER A 21 -6.80 14.91 -0.12
CA SER A 21 -7.34 15.69 -1.24
C SER A 21 -7.81 14.79 -2.39
N PRO A 22 -8.84 15.19 -3.18
CA PRO A 22 -9.30 14.40 -4.32
C PRO A 22 -8.24 14.15 -5.40
N GLU A 23 -7.18 14.95 -5.44
CA GLU A 23 -6.04 14.74 -6.33
C GLU A 23 -5.13 13.61 -5.83
N ALA A 24 -4.89 13.55 -4.51
CA ALA A 24 -4.12 12.50 -3.87
C ALA A 24 -4.87 11.15 -3.94
N ASP A 25 -6.19 11.15 -3.68
CA ASP A 25 -7.04 9.95 -3.77
C ASP A 25 -6.89 9.29 -5.16
N ARG A 26 -6.90 10.10 -6.23
CA ARG A 26 -6.78 9.59 -7.60
C ARG A 26 -5.41 8.96 -7.88
N VAL A 27 -4.37 9.41 -7.18
CA VAL A 27 -3.01 8.88 -7.33
C VAL A 27 -2.90 7.54 -6.62
N GLU A 28 -3.45 7.45 -5.40
CA GLU A 28 -3.58 6.21 -4.64
C GLU A 28 -4.40 5.18 -5.43
N ASP A 29 -5.62 5.53 -5.86
CA ASP A 29 -6.50 4.67 -6.67
C ASP A 29 -5.81 4.14 -7.93
N GLN A 30 -5.02 5.00 -8.61
CA GLN A 30 -4.32 4.62 -9.82
C GLN A 30 -3.18 3.63 -9.53
N ALA A 31 -2.49 3.79 -8.41
CA ALA A 31 -1.41 2.90 -8.01
C ALA A 31 -1.97 1.54 -7.55
N GLU A 32 -3.02 1.55 -6.74
CA GLU A 32 -3.74 0.35 -6.30
C GLU A 32 -4.23 -0.46 -7.51
N ALA A 33 -4.89 0.18 -8.48
CA ALA A 33 -5.36 -0.51 -9.68
C ALA A 33 -4.22 -1.12 -10.52
N GLN A 34 -3.02 -0.53 -10.48
CA GLN A 34 -1.84 -1.10 -11.15
C GLN A 34 -1.23 -2.25 -10.35
N ALA A 35 -1.13 -2.11 -9.03
CA ALA A 35 -0.66 -3.14 -8.13
C ALA A 35 -1.55 -4.39 -8.23
N GLU A 36 -2.87 -4.22 -8.17
CA GLU A 36 -3.83 -5.33 -8.27
C GLU A 36 -3.78 -6.04 -9.64
N ALA A 37 -3.50 -5.31 -10.72
CA ALA A 37 -3.27 -5.92 -12.02
C ALA A 37 -1.98 -6.77 -12.06
N ILE A 38 -0.96 -6.40 -11.30
CA ILE A 38 0.29 -7.18 -11.16
C ILE A 38 0.06 -8.37 -10.24
N ASP A 39 -0.64 -8.18 -9.14
CA ASP A 39 -0.95 -9.23 -8.18
C ASP A 39 -1.84 -10.31 -8.80
N SER A 40 -2.85 -9.91 -9.57
CA SER A 40 -3.68 -10.81 -10.38
C SER A 40 -2.86 -11.66 -11.36
N GLN A 41 -1.75 -11.11 -11.89
CA GLN A 41 -0.83 -11.90 -12.72
C GLN A 41 0.00 -12.87 -11.89
N ALA A 42 0.44 -12.47 -10.69
CA ALA A 42 1.17 -13.31 -9.76
C ALA A 42 0.30 -14.50 -9.29
N ASP A 43 -0.97 -14.26 -9.01
CA ASP A 43 -1.95 -15.27 -8.59
C ASP A 43 -2.21 -16.35 -9.65
N ALA A 44 -2.09 -16.01 -10.92
CA ALA A 44 -2.20 -16.96 -12.02
C ALA A 44 -0.95 -17.85 -12.17
N MET A 45 0.14 -17.57 -11.44
CA MET A 45 1.41 -18.29 -11.52
C MET A 45 1.52 -19.39 -10.46
N PRO A 46 2.26 -20.48 -10.76
CA PRO A 46 2.64 -21.44 -9.73
C PRO A 46 3.56 -20.79 -8.69
N GLU A 47 3.48 -21.28 -7.46
CA GLU A 47 4.32 -20.86 -6.36
C GLU A 47 5.82 -20.91 -6.72
N GLY A 48 6.57 -19.88 -6.30
CA GLY A 48 8.02 -19.80 -6.45
C GLY A 48 8.52 -18.38 -6.71
N ALA A 49 9.84 -18.26 -6.91
CA ALA A 49 10.53 -16.97 -6.99
C ALA A 49 9.99 -15.99 -8.05
N ALA A 50 9.37 -16.50 -9.12
CA ALA A 50 8.77 -15.65 -10.15
C ALA A 50 7.44 -15.03 -9.71
N LYS A 51 6.63 -15.75 -8.92
CA LYS A 51 5.42 -15.24 -8.28
C LYS A 51 5.81 -14.20 -7.20
N GLU A 52 6.72 -14.56 -6.32
CA GLU A 52 7.25 -13.66 -5.27
C GLU A 52 7.82 -12.34 -5.85
N ALA A 53 8.46 -12.41 -7.02
CA ALA A 53 8.99 -11.22 -7.70
C ALA A 53 7.89 -10.29 -8.25
N LEU A 54 6.73 -10.83 -8.64
CA LEU A 54 5.59 -10.04 -9.07
C LEU A 54 4.80 -9.48 -7.89
N GLU A 55 4.56 -10.27 -6.85
CA GLU A 55 3.96 -9.80 -5.59
C GLU A 55 4.76 -8.63 -5.03
N LYS A 56 6.09 -8.79 -4.90
CA LYS A 56 6.98 -7.69 -4.47
C LYS A 56 6.90 -6.46 -5.38
N LYS A 57 6.64 -6.66 -6.67
CA LYS A 57 6.49 -5.54 -7.61
C LYS A 57 5.15 -4.84 -7.40
N ALA A 58 4.07 -5.56 -7.08
CA ALA A 58 2.80 -4.97 -6.70
C ALA A 58 2.97 -4.12 -5.43
N ASP A 59 3.61 -4.66 -4.40
CA ASP A 59 3.89 -3.95 -3.13
C ASP A 59 4.62 -2.62 -3.38
N ILE A 60 5.67 -2.63 -4.22
CA ILE A 60 6.43 -1.42 -4.54
C ILE A 60 5.57 -0.38 -5.27
N VAL A 61 4.63 -0.82 -6.12
CA VAL A 61 3.75 0.11 -6.87
C VAL A 61 2.73 0.75 -5.93
N GLU A 62 2.15 -0.03 -5.01
CA GLU A 62 1.25 0.45 -3.97
C GLU A 62 1.95 1.46 -3.04
N GLU A 63 3.11 1.08 -2.48
CA GLU A 63 3.91 1.95 -1.59
C GLU A 63 4.31 3.26 -2.28
N GLN A 64 4.74 3.21 -3.55
CA GLN A 64 5.06 4.43 -4.32
C GLN A 64 3.83 5.29 -4.62
N GLY A 65 2.65 4.68 -4.71
CA GLY A 65 1.37 5.35 -4.86
C GLY A 65 0.99 6.12 -3.60
N GLU A 66 1.03 5.43 -2.46
CA GLU A 66 0.75 5.98 -1.14
C GLU A 66 1.73 7.10 -0.79
N GLU A 67 3.05 6.89 -0.89
CA GLU A 67 4.05 7.94 -0.63
C GLU A 67 3.80 9.20 -1.47
N LYS A 68 3.38 9.01 -2.72
CA LYS A 68 3.10 10.11 -3.65
C LYS A 68 1.79 10.80 -3.33
N ALA A 69 0.74 10.06 -2.97
CA ALA A 69 -0.54 10.60 -2.54
C ALA A 69 -0.37 11.40 -1.24
N ASN A 70 0.35 10.83 -0.27
CA ASN A 70 0.75 11.49 0.98
C ASN A 70 1.53 12.78 0.69
N ALA A 71 2.52 12.76 -0.20
CA ALA A 71 3.26 13.97 -0.58
C ALA A 71 2.42 15.07 -1.28
N MET A 72 1.24 14.72 -1.82
CA MET A 72 0.30 15.68 -2.40
C MET A 72 -0.66 16.26 -1.36
N ASP A 73 -1.01 15.47 -0.35
CA ASP A 73 -1.94 15.87 0.70
C ASP A 73 -1.26 16.60 1.86
N ASP A 74 -0.08 16.11 2.22
CA ASP A 74 0.83 16.81 3.08
C ASP A 74 1.32 18.04 2.33
N ASN A 75 1.00 19.21 2.87
CA ASN A 75 1.48 20.52 2.39
C ASN A 75 3.01 20.70 2.55
N GLY A 76 3.79 19.61 2.54
CA GLY A 76 5.22 19.50 2.82
C GLY A 76 5.58 18.87 4.18
N GLU A 77 4.62 18.32 4.94
CA GLU A 77 4.85 17.72 6.27
C GLU A 77 4.53 16.22 6.24
N ILE A 78 5.54 15.33 6.28
CA ILE A 78 5.35 13.87 6.31
C ILE A 78 4.26 13.48 7.33
N ALA A 79 3.16 12.87 6.85
CA ALA A 79 2.10 12.34 7.68
C ALA A 79 2.69 11.43 8.78
N PRO A 80 2.34 11.62 10.07
CA PRO A 80 2.92 10.86 11.17
C PRO A 80 2.82 9.34 11.02
N SER A 81 1.81 8.86 10.28
CA SER A 81 1.59 7.45 9.93
C SER A 81 2.76 6.80 9.18
N GLU A 82 3.56 7.59 8.45
CA GLU A 82 4.65 7.13 7.59
C GLU A 82 6.00 6.96 8.32
N THR A 83 6.12 7.51 9.53
CA THR A 83 7.42 7.53 10.23
C THR A 83 7.65 6.34 11.17
N GLY A 84 6.68 5.44 11.32
CA GLY A 84 6.77 4.32 12.27
C GLY A 84 6.94 4.75 13.74
N VAL A 85 6.92 6.05 14.05
CA VAL A 85 6.83 6.59 15.41
C VAL A 85 5.38 6.93 15.71
N GLY A 86 4.56 5.88 15.82
CA GLY A 86 3.30 5.99 16.53
C GLY A 86 3.52 6.55 17.93
N ASP A 87 2.55 7.30 18.41
CA ASP A 87 2.42 8.01 19.71
C ASP A 87 2.60 7.15 20.99
N THR A 88 3.53 6.19 21.01
CA THR A 88 3.76 5.28 22.14
C THR A 88 5.15 5.37 22.77
N GLN A 89 5.90 6.44 22.55
CA GLN A 89 7.12 6.70 23.33
C GLN A 89 7.01 8.02 24.10
N GLN A 90 6.38 7.94 25.28
CA GLN A 90 6.70 8.81 26.41
C GLN A 90 7.65 8.10 27.36
#